data_AF-A0A9N7W2L7-F1
#
_entry.id   AF-A0A9N7W2L7-F1
#
_cell.length_a   1.000
_cell.length_b   1.000
_cell.length_c   1.000
_cell.angle_alpha   90.00
_cell.angle_beta   90.00
_cell.angle_gamma   90.00
#
_symmetry.space_group_name_H-M   'P 1'
#
loop_
_entity.id
_entity.type
_entity.pdbx_description
1 polymer ?
#
loop_
_entity_poly.entity_id
_entity_poly.type
_entity_poly.pdbx_seq_one_letter_code
_entity_poly.pdbx_strand_id
1 'polypeptide(L)'
;MEGIFIGVLCLSGCLTISTCLRHQYHFVSDAKTWSEAQNYCRARYTDLATIENTEEMKKLNDSVSAAASVKTLVKVRVKLEDSSMDLNNAAVKEQILKKLQERLKENGLSGVALKWKEQADGKVFAKEEKGSDKKKKTEL
;
A
#
# COMPACT_ATOMS: atom_id res chain seq x y z
N MET A 1 -2.28 49.07 -50.00
CA MET A 1 -1.13 48.60 -49.20
C MET A 1 -1.67 48.07 -47.88
N GLU A 2 -2.28 46.90 -47.98
CA GLU A 2 -3.07 46.24 -46.94
C GLU A 2 -2.34 44.97 -46.50
N GLY A 3 -1.09 45.12 -46.06
CA GLY A 3 -0.18 43.98 -45.84
C GLY A 3 0.69 44.05 -44.59
N ILE A 4 0.46 45.01 -43.68
CA ILE A 4 1.31 45.21 -42.49
C ILE A 4 0.59 44.88 -41.17
N PHE A 5 -0.74 44.76 -41.17
CA PHE A 5 -1.51 44.57 -39.93
C PHE A 5 -1.77 43.11 -39.51
N ILE A 6 -1.49 42.12 -40.35
CA ILE A 6 -1.69 40.69 -40.01
C ILE A 6 -0.42 40.06 -39.38
N GLY A 7 0.74 40.72 -39.50
CA GLY A 7 2.01 40.21 -38.95
C GLY A 7 2.24 40.51 -37.45
N VAL A 8 1.50 41.44 -36.86
CA VAL A 8 1.75 41.91 -35.48
C VAL A 8 0.71 41.39 -34.47
N LEU A 9 -0.43 40.87 -34.93
CA LEU A 9 -1.46 40.28 -34.06
C LEU A 9 -1.26 38.77 -33.78
N CYS A 10 -0.11 38.19 -34.15
CA CYS A 10 0.28 36.83 -33.79
C CYS A 10 1.39 36.76 -32.71
N LEU A 11 1.90 37.90 -32.23
CA LEU A 11 2.90 37.94 -31.15
C LEU A 11 2.28 38.14 -29.75
N SER A 12 0.99 38.45 -29.66
CA SER A 12 0.20 38.18 -28.46
C SER A 12 -0.31 36.74 -28.47
N GLY A 13 0.52 35.81 -28.94
CA GLY A 13 0.31 34.39 -28.73
C GLY A 13 0.18 34.20 -27.24
N CYS A 14 -1.05 33.91 -26.82
CA CYS A 14 -1.39 33.41 -25.50
C CYS A 14 -0.48 32.22 -25.19
N LEU A 15 0.70 32.50 -24.64
CA LEU A 15 1.41 31.63 -23.72
C LEU A 15 0.61 31.64 -22.41
N THR A 16 -0.67 31.33 -22.49
CA THR A 16 -1.48 30.98 -21.34
C THR A 16 -0.94 29.64 -20.88
N ILE A 17 -0.01 29.75 -19.94
CA ILE A 17 0.23 28.81 -18.85
C ILE A 17 0.35 27.39 -19.38
N SER A 18 1.60 27.00 -19.66
CA SER A 18 2.02 25.61 -19.58
C SER A 18 1.56 25.08 -18.23
N THR A 19 0.34 24.55 -18.17
CA THR A 19 -0.13 23.82 -17.01
C THR A 19 0.69 22.56 -17.03
N CYS A 20 1.77 22.55 -16.25
CA CYS A 20 2.55 21.38 -15.92
C CYS A 20 1.63 20.17 -15.86
N LEU A 21 2.00 19.10 -16.58
CA LEU A 21 1.33 17.80 -16.54
C LEU A 21 1.08 17.40 -15.08
N ARG A 22 -0.13 17.67 -14.57
CA ARG A 22 -0.58 17.12 -13.31
C ARG A 22 -1.05 15.72 -13.62
N HIS A 23 -0.26 14.72 -13.22
CA HIS A 23 -0.71 13.34 -13.21
C HIS A 23 -2.01 13.27 -12.40
N GLN A 24 -3.11 12.97 -13.08
CA GLN A 24 -4.41 12.82 -12.44
C GLN A 24 -4.61 11.34 -12.14
N TYR A 25 -4.54 11.00 -10.85
CA TYR A 25 -4.65 9.63 -10.39
C TYR A 25 -6.12 9.28 -10.12
N HIS A 26 -6.59 8.18 -10.72
CA HIS A 26 -7.93 7.63 -10.49
C HIS A 26 -7.83 6.29 -9.76
N PHE A 27 -8.41 6.22 -8.57
CA PHE A 27 -8.48 4.99 -7.79
C PHE A 27 -9.66 4.12 -8.23
N VAL A 28 -9.40 2.83 -8.43
CA VAL A 28 -10.40 1.82 -8.80
C VAL A 28 -10.35 0.72 -7.73
N SER A 29 -11.48 0.45 -7.06
CA SER A 29 -11.54 -0.48 -5.92
C SER A 29 -11.86 -1.93 -6.30
N ASP A 30 -12.06 -2.23 -7.59
CA ASP A 30 -12.36 -3.58 -8.05
C ASP A 30 -11.19 -4.54 -7.83
N ALA A 31 -11.49 -5.73 -7.31
CA ALA A 31 -10.53 -6.83 -7.26
C ALA A 31 -10.30 -7.37 -8.68
N LYS A 32 -9.07 -7.18 -9.21
CA LYS A 32 -8.62 -7.67 -10.52
C LYS A 32 -7.20 -8.22 -10.41
N THR A 33 -6.80 -9.16 -11.27
CA THR A 33 -5.39 -9.55 -11.38
C THR A 33 -4.56 -8.40 -12.00
N TRP A 34 -3.23 -8.45 -11.87
CA TRP A 34 -2.35 -7.39 -12.38
C TRP A 34 -2.56 -7.12 -13.88
N SER A 35 -2.62 -8.16 -14.70
CA SER A 35 -2.85 -8.06 -16.15
C SER A 35 -4.24 -7.53 -16.49
N GLU A 36 -5.27 -7.92 -15.72
CA GLU A 36 -6.62 -7.40 -15.91
C GLU A 36 -6.74 -5.94 -15.50
N ALA A 37 -6.10 -5.54 -14.39
CA ALA A 37 -6.05 -4.15 -13.94
C ALA A 37 -5.31 -3.27 -14.96
N GLN A 38 -4.18 -3.75 -15.50
CA GLN A 38 -3.44 -3.04 -16.53
C GLN A 38 -4.26 -2.87 -17.82
N ASN A 39 -4.85 -3.95 -18.33
CA ASN A 39 -5.71 -3.86 -19.52
C ASN A 39 -6.91 -2.96 -19.28
N TYR A 40 -7.53 -3.02 -18.10
CA TYR A 40 -8.63 -2.15 -17.72
C TYR A 40 -8.21 -0.68 -17.72
N CYS A 41 -7.07 -0.34 -17.12
CA CYS A 41 -6.57 1.03 -17.06
C CYS A 41 -6.16 1.54 -18.44
N ARG A 42 -5.58 0.72 -19.31
CA ARG A 42 -5.27 1.10 -20.70
C ARG A 42 -6.52 1.27 -21.57
N ALA A 43 -7.59 0.54 -21.26
CA ALA A 43 -8.84 0.62 -22.01
C ALA A 43 -9.71 1.81 -21.61
N ARG A 44 -9.67 2.25 -20.34
CA ARG A 44 -10.52 3.33 -19.80
C ARG A 44 -9.77 4.61 -19.44
N TYR A 45 -8.45 4.53 -19.26
CA TYR A 45 -7.56 5.62 -18.88
C TYR A 45 -6.26 5.52 -19.71
N THR A 46 -5.14 6.02 -19.19
CA THR A 46 -3.83 5.93 -19.87
C THR A 46 -3.12 4.60 -19.59
N ASP A 47 -2.74 4.33 -18.34
CA ASP A 47 -2.14 3.08 -17.89
C ASP A 47 -2.21 3.00 -16.35
N LEU A 48 -1.66 1.93 -15.76
CA LEU A 48 -1.39 1.90 -14.32
C LEU A 48 -0.46 3.05 -13.91
N ALA A 49 -0.76 3.66 -12.77
CA ALA A 49 0.06 4.73 -12.21
C ALA A 49 1.46 4.21 -11.84
N THR A 50 2.48 4.76 -12.49
CA THR A 50 3.89 4.54 -12.12
C THR A 50 4.33 5.67 -11.20
N ILE A 51 4.53 5.37 -9.91
CA ILE A 51 4.94 6.36 -8.92
C ILE A 51 6.46 6.27 -8.79
N GLU A 52 7.18 7.17 -9.45
CA GLU A 52 8.66 7.18 -9.44
C GLU A 52 9.27 8.11 -8.38
N ASN A 53 8.50 9.04 -7.80
CA ASN A 53 8.99 9.98 -6.78
C ASN A 53 8.53 9.59 -5.36
N THR A 54 9.48 9.54 -4.41
CA THR A 54 9.26 9.26 -2.98
C THR A 54 8.34 10.27 -2.29
N GLU A 55 8.27 11.50 -2.80
CA GLU A 55 7.37 12.55 -2.30
C GLU A 55 5.91 12.29 -2.70
N GLU A 56 5.67 11.74 -3.90
CA GLU A 56 4.33 11.35 -4.37
C GLU A 56 3.83 10.09 -3.64
N MET A 57 4.73 9.15 -3.32
CA MET A 57 4.40 7.98 -2.51
C MET A 57 3.93 8.35 -1.09
N LYS A 58 4.55 9.37 -0.48
CA LYS A 58 4.13 9.87 0.85
C LYS A 58 2.72 10.49 0.81
N LYS A 59 2.44 11.29 -0.22
CA LYS A 59 1.13 11.95 -0.40
C LYS A 59 0.02 10.95 -0.73
N LEU A 60 0.33 9.88 -1.47
CA LEU A 60 -0.59 8.76 -1.69
C LEU A 60 -0.83 7.97 -0.41
N ASN A 61 0.19 7.68 0.41
CA ASN A 61 0.02 6.98 1.68
C ASN A 61 -0.89 7.75 2.66
N ASP A 62 -0.80 9.08 2.67
CA ASP A 62 -1.69 9.93 3.48
C ASP A 62 -3.14 9.91 2.94
N SER A 63 -3.34 9.91 1.62
CA SER A 63 -4.69 9.81 1.03
C SER A 63 -5.31 8.42 1.10
N VAL A 64 -4.49 7.36 1.04
CA VAL A 64 -4.92 5.96 1.18
C VAL A 64 -5.22 5.63 2.64
N SER A 65 -4.48 6.20 3.60
CA SER A 65 -4.78 6.03 5.04
C SER A 65 -6.08 6.74 5.45
N ALA A 66 -6.46 7.83 4.77
CA ALA A 66 -7.75 8.49 4.94
C ALA A 66 -8.91 7.72 4.26
N ALA A 67 -8.66 7.09 3.10
CA ALA A 67 -9.70 6.39 2.33
C ALA A 67 -9.86 4.91 2.69
N ALA A 68 -8.88 4.27 3.31
CA ALA A 68 -8.87 2.84 3.51
C ALA A 68 -8.42 2.48 4.92
N SER A 69 -9.39 2.13 5.75
CA SER A 69 -9.16 1.21 6.88
C SER A 69 -8.78 -0.16 6.33
N VAL A 70 -7.58 -0.30 5.75
CA VAL A 70 -7.07 -1.58 5.25
C VAL A 70 -6.69 -2.43 6.45
N LYS A 71 -7.46 -3.49 6.70
CA LYS A 71 -7.05 -4.56 7.63
C LYS A 71 -6.01 -5.44 6.95
N THR A 72 -4.75 -5.07 7.06
CA THR A 72 -3.62 -5.88 6.59
C THR A 72 -3.25 -6.94 7.64
N LEU A 73 -3.20 -8.21 7.23
CA LEU A 73 -2.71 -9.31 8.08
C LEU A 73 -1.22 -9.53 7.83
N VAL A 74 -0.42 -9.51 8.89
CA VAL A 74 1.04 -9.71 8.82
C VAL A 74 1.41 -10.97 9.60
N LYS A 75 2.06 -11.94 8.94
CA LYS A 75 2.57 -13.16 9.60
C LYS A 75 3.90 -12.84 10.29
N VAL A 76 3.92 -12.91 11.63
CA VAL A 76 5.13 -12.73 12.45
C VAL A 76 5.76 -14.09 12.72
N ARG A 77 7.06 -14.24 12.46
CA ARG A 77 7.84 -15.42 12.91
C ARG A 77 8.76 -15.00 14.05
N VAL A 78 8.66 -15.71 15.16
CA VAL A 78 9.48 -15.47 16.35
C VAL A 78 10.41 -16.68 16.51
N LYS A 79 11.71 -16.43 16.60
CA LYS A 79 12.70 -17.44 16.99
C LYS A 79 12.92 -17.30 18.50
N LEU A 80 12.78 -18.39 19.24
CA LEU A 80 13.07 -18.47 20.67
C LEU A 80 14.33 -19.31 20.85
N GLU A 81 15.30 -18.80 21.61
CA GLU A 81 16.54 -19.52 21.93
C GLU A 81 16.33 -20.52 23.09
N ASP A 82 15.44 -20.22 24.04
CA ASP A 82 15.04 -21.13 25.10
C ASP A 82 13.57 -21.55 24.93
N SER A 83 13.35 -22.86 24.82
CA SER A 83 12.07 -23.46 24.39
C SER A 83 10.92 -23.38 25.41
N SER A 84 11.07 -22.62 26.50
CA SER A 84 10.19 -22.68 27.68
C SER A 84 9.28 -21.47 27.89
N MET A 85 9.29 -20.46 27.01
CA MET A 85 8.39 -19.31 27.17
C MET A 85 7.13 -19.46 26.31
N ASP A 86 5.98 -19.60 26.98
CA ASP A 86 4.66 -19.67 26.34
C ASP A 86 4.26 -18.32 25.71
N LEU A 87 4.43 -18.21 24.38
CA LEU A 87 4.05 -17.02 23.61
C LEU A 87 2.55 -16.69 23.65
N ASN A 88 1.71 -17.65 24.05
CA ASN A 88 0.26 -17.47 24.16
C ASN A 88 -0.18 -17.00 25.56
N ASN A 89 0.75 -16.80 26.50
CA ASN A 89 0.45 -16.14 27.77
C ASN A 89 0.00 -14.68 27.52
N ALA A 90 -1.03 -14.22 28.23
CA ALA A 90 -1.59 -12.87 28.05
C ALA A 90 -0.51 -11.78 28.21
N ALA A 91 0.33 -11.87 29.24
CA ALA A 91 1.38 -10.88 29.52
C ALA A 91 2.45 -10.86 28.41
N VAL A 92 2.78 -12.01 27.83
CA VAL A 92 3.76 -12.11 26.74
C VAL A 92 3.17 -11.56 25.44
N LYS A 93 1.91 -11.89 25.12
CA LYS A 93 1.20 -11.35 23.95
C LYS A 93 1.13 -9.83 23.96
N GLU A 94 0.86 -9.23 25.11
CA GLU A 94 0.83 -7.77 25.27
C GLU A 94 2.21 -7.14 25.09
N GLN A 95 3.26 -7.73 25.68
CA GLN A 95 4.63 -7.24 25.52
C GLN A 95 5.10 -7.28 24.06
N ILE A 96 4.81 -8.36 23.34
CA ILE A 96 5.15 -8.47 21.92
C ILE A 96 4.37 -7.43 21.10
N LEU A 97 3.07 -7.29 21.33
CA LEU A 97 2.23 -6.33 20.59
C LEU A 97 2.73 -4.89 20.80
N LYS A 98 3.03 -4.53 22.06
CA LYS A 98 3.57 -3.22 22.43
C LYS A 98 4.91 -2.95 21.73
N LYS A 99 5.84 -3.90 21.79
CA LYS A 99 7.15 -3.79 21.13
C LYS A 99 7.03 -3.64 19.62
N LEU A 100 6.10 -4.35 18.98
CA LEU A 100 5.84 -4.22 17.54
C LEU A 100 5.28 -2.84 17.19
N GLN A 101 4.34 -2.34 17.99
CA GLN A 101 3.77 -1.01 17.78
C GLN A 101 4.81 0.10 17.95
N GLU A 102 5.72 -0.03 18.92
CA GLU A 102 6.85 0.89 19.11
C GLU A 102 7.80 0.86 17.90
N ARG A 103 8.19 -0.33 17.43
CA ARG A 103 9.03 -0.47 16.23
C ARG A 103 8.41 0.16 14.99
N LEU A 104 7.09 0.04 14.80
CA LEU A 104 6.41 0.71 13.68
C LEU A 104 6.48 2.24 13.80
N LYS A 105 6.33 2.78 15.01
CA LYS A 105 6.47 4.22 15.25
C LYS A 105 7.88 4.72 14.97
N GLU A 106 8.91 3.99 15.41
CA GLU A 106 10.32 4.32 15.15
C GLU A 106 10.66 4.34 13.66
N ASN A 107 9.99 3.50 12.86
CA ASN A 107 10.14 3.45 11.40
C ASN A 107 9.24 4.49 10.68
N GLY A 108 8.64 5.45 11.40
CA GLY A 108 7.86 6.55 10.83
C GLY A 108 6.41 6.20 10.47
N LEU A 109 5.95 4.98 10.78
CA LEU A 109 4.56 4.55 10.58
C LEU A 109 3.74 4.88 11.84
N SER A 110 3.32 6.13 11.94
CA SER A 110 2.40 6.58 13.00
C SER A 110 0.93 6.34 12.62
N GLY A 111 0.03 6.17 13.60
CA GLY A 111 -1.41 5.97 13.36
C GLY A 111 -1.87 4.52 13.17
N VAL A 112 -0.97 3.54 13.23
CA VAL A 112 -1.32 2.11 13.07
C VAL A 112 -1.77 1.50 14.41
N ALA A 113 -2.97 0.92 14.43
CA ALA A 113 -3.48 0.13 15.56
C ALA A 113 -3.29 -1.37 15.29
N LEU A 114 -2.44 -2.04 16.06
CA LEU A 114 -2.23 -3.48 15.95
C LEU A 114 -3.20 -4.24 16.87
N LYS A 115 -3.72 -5.37 16.38
CA LYS A 115 -4.52 -6.33 17.16
C LYS A 115 -4.12 -7.74 16.75
N TRP A 116 -4.12 -8.65 17.72
CA TRP A 116 -3.93 -10.07 17.44
C TRP A 116 -5.15 -10.62 16.68
N LYS A 117 -4.90 -11.50 15.71
CA LYS A 117 -5.95 -12.32 15.11
C LYS A 117 -5.93 -13.68 15.79
N GLU A 118 -7.01 -13.99 16.50
CA GLU A 118 -7.20 -15.30 17.11
C GLU A 118 -7.54 -16.33 16.04
N GLN A 119 -6.99 -17.53 16.18
CA GLN A 119 -7.32 -18.70 15.39
C GLN A 119 -8.60 -19.37 15.95
N ALA A 120 -9.13 -20.36 15.24
CA ALA A 120 -10.33 -21.09 15.68
C ALA A 120 -10.13 -21.78 17.05
N ASP A 121 -8.90 -22.09 17.43
CA ASP A 121 -8.53 -22.68 18.71
C ASP A 121 -8.23 -21.64 19.82
N GLY A 122 -8.41 -20.34 19.53
CA GLY A 122 -8.17 -19.25 20.48
C GLY A 122 -6.68 -18.91 20.68
N LYS A 123 -5.75 -19.62 20.03
CA LYS A 123 -4.32 -19.25 20.03
C LYS A 123 -4.03 -18.20 18.96
N VAL A 124 -2.94 -17.47 19.20
CA VAL A 124 -2.41 -16.46 18.29
C VAL A 124 -1.10 -16.93 17.67
N PHE A 125 -0.27 -17.62 18.47
CA PHE A 125 0.99 -18.20 18.03
C PHE A 125 0.86 -19.72 17.91
N ALA A 126 1.05 -20.22 16.70
CA ALA A 126 1.24 -21.65 16.44
C ALA A 126 2.73 -21.96 16.34
N LYS A 127 3.17 -23.04 17.00
CA LYS A 127 4.52 -23.58 16.81
C LYS A 127 4.60 -24.11 15.38
N GLU A 128 5.52 -23.59 14.57
CA GLU A 128 5.83 -24.21 13.28
C GLU A 128 6.48 -25.57 13.58
N GLU A 129 5.71 -26.64 13.41
CA GLU A 129 6.30 -27.98 13.35
C GLU A 129 7.13 -28.06 12.07
N LYS A 130 8.33 -28.65 12.13
CA LYS A 130 9.14 -28.93 10.94
C LYS A 130 8.47 -30.08 10.15
N GLY A 131 7.35 -29.79 9.51
CA GLY A 131 6.64 -30.67 8.60
C GLY A 131 7.08 -30.38 7.17
N SER A 132 7.56 -31.44 6.49
CA SER A 132 8.00 -31.43 5.09
C SER A 132 7.03 -30.72 4.15
N ASP A 133 7.58 -30.01 3.16
CA ASP A 133 6.88 -29.49 2.00
C ASP A 133 5.82 -30.45 1.45
N LYS A 134 4.55 -30.06 1.52
CA LYS A 134 3.54 -30.57 0.59
C LYS A 134 2.49 -29.51 0.28
N LYS A 135 2.82 -28.75 -0.77
CA LYS A 135 1.93 -28.16 -1.77
C LYS A 135 0.49 -28.70 -1.70
N LYS A 136 -0.47 -27.82 -1.44
CA LYS A 136 -1.84 -28.00 -1.92
C LYS A 136 -2.42 -26.68 -2.40
N LYS A 137 -2.02 -26.32 -3.62
CA LYS A 137 -2.85 -25.54 -4.55
C LYS A 137 -4.11 -26.37 -4.75
N THR A 138 -5.26 -25.90 -4.27
CA THR A 138 -6.55 -26.45 -4.64
C THR A 138 -7.22 -25.40 -5.49
N GLU A 139 -7.08 -25.57 -6.80
CA GLU A 139 -7.93 -25.00 -7.83
C GLU A 139 -9.31 -25.65 -7.71
N LEU A 140 -10.35 -24.85 -7.92
CA LEU A 140 -11.66 -25.25 -8.40
C LEU A 140 -11.97 -24.36 -9.59
#